data_AF-A0A7I8DNB7-F1
#
_entry.id   AF-A0A7I8DNB7-F1
#
_cell.length_a   1.000
_cell.length_b   1.000
_cell.length_c   1.000
_cell.angle_alpha   90.00
_cell.angle_beta   90.00
_cell.angle_gamma   90.00
#
_symmetry.space_group_name_H-M   'P 1'
#
loop_
_entity.id
_entity.type
_entity.pdbx_description
1 polymer ?
#
loop_
_entity_poly.entity_id
_entity_poly.type
_entity_poly.pdbx_seq_one_letter_code
_entity_poly.pdbx_strand_id
1 'polypeptide(L)'
;MKKSKRTAIILIIVAVLIAMVPLFALKGASFGGSDDAGSVMINQITGGYEPWFTPVLEQLIHGELPGEIESLFFCLQTGIGVGIIAFIMGRLVERKKLTSRKSEEAEL
;
A
#
# COMPACT_ATOMS: atom_id res chain seq x y z
N MET A 1 19.46 -13.68 19.66
CA MET A 1 18.31 -13.24 18.83
C MET A 1 17.83 -11.78 19.06
N LYS A 2 18.65 -10.84 19.59
CA LYS A 2 18.21 -9.47 19.96
C LYS A 2 18.36 -8.40 18.87
N LYS A 3 19.20 -8.63 17.84
CA LYS A 3 19.50 -7.64 16.78
C LYS A 3 18.33 -7.43 15.81
N SER A 4 17.62 -8.48 15.39
CA SER A 4 16.55 -8.36 14.36
C SER A 4 15.35 -7.53 14.82
N LYS A 5 14.96 -7.62 16.10
CA LYS A 5 13.85 -6.81 16.64
C LYS A 5 14.16 -5.32 16.62
N ARG A 6 15.40 -4.93 16.95
CA ARG A 6 15.84 -3.52 16.88
C ARG A 6 15.86 -3.01 15.45
N THR A 7 16.40 -3.80 14.52
CA THR A 7 16.41 -3.47 13.10
C THR A 7 15.00 -3.31 12.54
N ALA A 8 14.07 -4.21 12.88
CA ALA A 8 12.67 -4.11 12.47
C ALA A 8 11.97 -2.85 13.01
N ILE A 9 12.19 -2.51 14.29
CA ILE A 9 11.63 -1.28 14.89
C ILE A 9 12.18 -0.04 14.19
N ILE A 10 13.49 0.01 13.92
CA ILE A 10 14.12 1.13 13.20
C ILE A 10 13.54 1.27 11.78
N LEU A 11 13.36 0.16 11.06
CA LEU A 11 12.74 0.14 9.73
C LEU A 11 11.30 0.67 9.74
N ILE A 12 10.50 0.30 10.73
CA ILE A 12 9.12 0.80 10.88
C ILE A 12 9.14 2.31 11.13
N ILE A 13 10.02 2.79 12.02
CA ILE A 13 10.15 4.23 12.31
C ILE A 13 10.56 5.00 11.04
N VAL A 14 11.52 4.50 10.27
CA VAL A 14 11.94 5.11 9.00
C VAL A 14 10.81 5.15 7.99
N ALA A 15 10.04 4.06 7.84
CA ALA A 15 8.89 4.03 6.95
C ALA A 15 7.80 5.04 7.35
N VAL A 16 7.52 5.17 8.65
CA VAL A 16 6.59 6.18 9.18
C VAL A 16 7.10 7.59 8.91
N LEU A 17 8.40 7.85 9.08
CA LEU A 17 8.99 9.15 8.77
C LEU A 17 8.90 9.47 7.26
N ILE A 18 9.15 8.51 6.38
CA ILE A 18 9.00 8.70 4.93
C ILE A 18 7.55 9.03 4.56
N ALA A 19 6.56 8.42 5.21
CA ALA A 19 5.15 8.71 4.98
C ALA A 19 4.71 10.07 5.58
N MET A 20 5.20 10.42 6.77
CA MET A 20 4.76 11.60 7.52
C MET A 20 5.48 12.89 7.11
N VAL A 21 6.77 12.82 6.76
CA VAL A 21 7.55 14.03 6.39
C VAL A 21 6.92 14.80 5.23
N PRO A 22 6.46 14.16 4.13
CA PRO A 22 5.78 14.86 3.03
C PRO A 22 4.47 15.51 3.47
N LEU A 23 3.68 14.84 4.32
CA LEU A 23 2.39 15.36 4.82
C LEU A 23 2.55 16.67 5.61
N PHE A 24 3.65 16.83 6.35
CA PHE A 24 3.91 18.05 7.13
C PHE A 24 4.76 19.10 6.40
N ALA A 25 5.61 18.68 5.46
CA ALA A 25 6.44 19.58 4.66
C ALA A 25 5.67 20.23 3.49
N LEU A 26 4.69 19.51 2.92
CA LEU A 26 3.84 19.98 1.81
C LEU A 26 2.42 20.30 2.30
N LYS A 27 2.30 21.13 3.35
CA LYS A 27 1.01 21.63 3.83
C LYS A 27 0.33 22.45 2.74
N GLY A 28 -0.60 21.83 2.01
CA GLY A 28 -1.31 22.45 0.90
C GLY A 28 -1.07 21.78 -0.46
N ALA A 29 -0.24 20.73 -0.54
CA ALA A 29 -0.25 19.88 -1.73
C ALA A 29 -1.56 19.07 -1.74
N SER A 30 -2.32 19.21 -2.83
CA SER A 30 -3.39 18.27 -3.14
C SER A 30 -2.71 16.92 -3.35
N PHE A 31 -2.77 16.04 -2.35
CA PHE A 31 -2.37 14.64 -2.50
C PHE A 31 -3.46 13.94 -3.32
N GLY A 32 -3.54 14.32 -4.60
CA GLY A 32 -4.29 13.58 -5.60
C GLY A 32 -3.50 12.37 -6.03
N GLY A 33 -4.20 11.33 -6.45
CA GLY A 33 -3.57 10.16 -7.07
C GLY A 33 -2.79 10.56 -8.33
N SER A 34 -1.98 9.64 -8.87
CA SER A 34 -1.38 9.84 -10.19
C SER A 34 -2.43 10.17 -11.26
N ASP A 35 -3.65 9.66 -11.08
CA ASP A 35 -4.77 9.83 -11.99
C ASP A 35 -5.34 11.26 -11.96
N ASP A 36 -5.37 11.90 -10.79
CA ASP A 36 -5.80 13.30 -10.64
C ASP A 36 -4.84 14.29 -11.32
N ALA A 37 -3.53 14.00 -11.28
CA ALA A 37 -2.52 14.84 -11.93
C ALA A 37 -2.60 14.77 -13.46
N GLY A 38 -3.07 13.64 -14.01
CA GLY A 38 -3.27 13.45 -15.45
C GLY A 38 -4.47 14.22 -16.01
N SER A 39 -5.61 14.18 -15.30
CA SER A 39 -6.86 14.78 -15.76
C SER A 39 -6.82 16.32 -15.83
N VAL A 40 -6.09 16.97 -14.92
CA VAL A 40 -5.95 18.45 -14.88
C VAL A 40 -5.06 18.97 -15.99
N MET A 41 -3.96 18.28 -16.31
CA MET A 41 -3.01 18.70 -17.35
C MET A 41 -3.60 18.52 -18.76
N ILE A 42 -4.40 17.49 -18.96
CA ILE A 42 -5.05 17.20 -20.24
C ILE A 42 -6.17 18.21 -20.56
N ASN A 43 -6.94 18.63 -19.56
CA ASN A 43 -7.98 19.67 -19.71
C ASN A 43 -7.42 21.02 -20.15
N GLN A 44 -6.19 21.37 -19.78
CA GLN A 44 -5.57 22.66 -20.14
C GLN A 44 -4.99 22.70 -21.56
N ILE A 45 -4.60 21.54 -22.13
CA ILE A 45 -3.88 21.48 -23.40
C ILE A 45 -4.81 21.17 -24.58
N THR A 46 -5.85 20.37 -24.36
CA THR A 46 -6.70 19.87 -25.45
C THR A 46 -8.16 19.91 -24.97
N GLY A 47 -8.88 20.99 -25.29
CA GLY A 47 -10.28 21.18 -24.89
C GLY A 47 -11.26 20.19 -25.54
N GLY A 48 -11.16 18.92 -25.15
CA GLY A 48 -11.96 17.82 -25.70
C GLY A 48 -11.31 16.44 -25.54
N TYR A 49 -10.74 16.12 -24.38
CA TYR A 49 -10.28 14.75 -24.12
C TYR A 49 -11.43 13.93 -23.53
N GLU A 50 -11.99 13.03 -24.33
CA GLU A 50 -12.89 11.99 -23.83
C GLU A 50 -12.04 10.84 -23.25
N PRO A 51 -12.31 10.41 -22.00
CA PRO A 51 -11.66 9.25 -21.42
C PRO A 51 -11.94 8.00 -22.27
N TRP A 52 -10.88 7.37 -22.77
CA TRP A 52 -10.97 6.10 -23.52
C TRP A 52 -11.37 4.90 -22.64
N PHE A 53 -11.44 5.11 -21.33
CA PHE A 53 -11.86 4.12 -20.35
C PHE A 53 -12.50 4.84 -19.15
N THR A 54 -13.81 4.64 -18.97
CA THR A 54 -14.51 5.00 -17.73
C THR A 54 -14.63 3.75 -16.86
N PRO A 55 -14.20 3.80 -15.57
CA PRO A 55 -14.37 2.69 -14.64
C PRO A 55 -15.82 2.19 -14.64
N VAL A 56 -16.00 0.87 -14.61
CA VAL A 56 -17.34 0.25 -14.63
C VAL A 56 -18.21 0.74 -13.46
N LEU A 57 -17.60 1.10 -12.33
CA LEU A 57 -18.32 1.72 -11.21
C LEU A 57 -18.86 3.12 -11.54
N GLU A 58 -18.11 3.96 -12.26
CA GLU A 58 -18.59 5.28 -12.68
C GLU A 58 -19.73 5.16 -13.71
N GLN A 59 -19.63 4.17 -14.61
CA GLN A 59 -20.70 3.85 -15.56
C GLN A 59 -21.97 3.37 -14.85
N LEU A 60 -21.85 2.62 -13.75
CA LEU A 60 -22.98 2.07 -12.99
C LEU A 60 -23.64 3.11 -12.06
N ILE A 61 -22.85 4.04 -11.52
CA ILE A 61 -23.30 5.04 -10.54
C ILE A 61 -23.70 6.37 -11.23
N HIS A 62 -23.47 6.50 -12.54
CA HIS A 62 -23.77 7.70 -13.35
C HIS A 62 -23.15 8.98 -12.76
N GLY A 63 -21.95 8.86 -12.19
CA GLY A 63 -21.21 9.96 -11.58
C GLY A 63 -19.77 9.56 -11.29
N GLU A 64 -18.89 10.54 -11.18
CA GLU A 64 -17.49 10.33 -10.80
C GLU A 64 -17.41 9.69 -9.41
N LEU A 65 -16.55 8.68 -9.25
CA LEU A 65 -16.33 8.10 -7.94
C LEU A 65 -15.62 9.16 -7.08
N PRO A 66 -16.15 9.51 -5.90
CA PRO A 66 -15.42 10.37 -4.98
C PRO A 66 -14.05 9.74 -4.70
N GLY A 67 -12.95 10.47 -4.86
CA GLY A 67 -11.58 9.94 -4.64
C GLY A 67 -11.35 9.37 -3.24
N GLU A 68 -12.19 9.76 -2.26
CA GLU A 68 -12.25 9.14 -0.94
C GLU A 68 -12.66 7.66 -0.99
N ILE A 69 -13.59 7.29 -1.86
CA ILE A 69 -14.07 5.93 -2.02
C ILE A 69 -13.05 5.08 -2.79
N GLU A 70 -12.41 5.64 -3.83
CA GLU A 70 -11.34 4.97 -4.57
C GLU A 70 -10.16 4.61 -3.65
N SER A 71 -9.70 5.59 -2.85
CA SER A 71 -8.62 5.38 -1.89
C SER A 71 -9.02 4.40 -0.77
N LEU A 72 -10.28 4.35 -0.36
CA LEU A 72 -10.79 3.34 0.57
C LEU A 72 -10.74 1.93 -0.01
N PHE A 73 -11.16 1.73 -1.26
CA PHE A 73 -11.07 0.42 -1.92
C PHE A 73 -9.61 -0.01 -2.11
N PHE A 74 -8.73 0.92 -2.47
CA PHE A 74 -7.28 0.66 -2.55
C PHE A 74 -6.68 0.30 -1.19
N CYS A 75 -7.06 1.01 -0.13
CA CYS A 75 -6.63 0.73 1.24
C CYS A 75 -7.12 -0.65 1.70
N LEU A 76 -8.37 -1.01 1.38
CA LEU A 76 -8.94 -2.32 1.69
C LEU A 76 -8.19 -3.45 0.97
N GLN A 77 -7.94 -3.30 -0.33
CA GLN A 77 -7.16 -4.26 -1.12
C GLN A 77 -5.74 -4.43 -0.56
N THR A 78 -5.10 -3.31 -0.21
CA THR A 78 -3.77 -3.31 0.41
C THR A 78 -3.77 -4.02 1.76
N GLY A 79 -4.76 -3.72 2.62
CA GLY A 79 -4.91 -4.36 3.93
C GLY A 79 -5.06 -5.87 3.83
N ILE A 80 -5.91 -6.35 2.90
CA ILE A 80 -6.10 -7.77 2.63
C ILE A 80 -4.80 -8.40 2.09
N GLY A 81 -4.17 -7.78 1.10
CA GLY A 81 -2.93 -8.27 0.49
C GLY A 81 -1.78 -8.39 1.49
N VAL A 82 -1.57 -7.35 2.30
CA VAL A 82 -0.55 -7.35 3.37
C VAL A 82 -0.87 -8.41 4.43
N GLY A 83 -2.14 -8.57 4.82
CA GLY A 83 -2.57 -9.60 5.77
C GLY A 83 -2.22 -11.02 5.30
N ILE A 84 -2.50 -11.34 4.03
CA ILE A 84 -2.17 -12.65 3.43
C ILE A 84 -0.65 -12.87 3.41
N ILE A 85 0.12 -11.88 2.94
CA ILE A 85 1.58 -11.98 2.85
C ILE A 85 2.20 -12.17 4.24
N ALA A 86 1.75 -11.39 5.23
CA ALA A 86 2.23 -11.48 6.61
C ALA A 86 1.92 -12.86 7.23
N PHE A 87 0.73 -13.40 6.97
CA PHE A 87 0.35 -14.74 7.43
C PHE A 87 1.25 -15.82 6.83
N ILE A 88 1.48 -15.80 5.51
CA ILE A 88 2.34 -16.77 4.82
C ILE A 88 3.78 -16.66 5.34
N MET A 89 4.33 -15.45 5.42
CA MET A 89 5.68 -15.24 5.98
C MET A 89 5.80 -15.75 7.41
N GLY A 90 4.80 -15.48 8.26
CA GLY A 90 4.75 -15.96 9.64
C GLY A 90 4.80 -17.49 9.72
N ARG A 91 3.98 -18.17 8.92
CA ARG A 91 3.93 -19.64 8.84
C ARG A 91 5.24 -20.24 8.32
N LEU A 92 5.89 -19.62 7.33
CA LEU A 92 7.17 -20.08 6.81
C LEU A 92 8.29 -19.95 7.86
N VAL A 93 8.34 -18.83 8.60
CA VAL A 93 9.30 -18.62 9.69
C VAL A 93 9.08 -19.62 10.82
N GLU A 94 7.82 -19.88 11.18
CA GLU A 94 7.46 -20.90 12.19
C GLU A 94 7.94 -22.30 11.75
N ARG A 95 7.62 -22.72 10.52
CA ARG A 95 8.07 -24.02 9.99
C ARG A 95 9.59 -24.18 10.03
N LYS A 96 10.36 -23.15 9.64
CA LYS A 96 11.83 -23.19 9.73
C LYS A 96 12.34 -23.41 11.16
N LYS A 97 11.73 -22.76 12.15
CA LYS A 97 12.12 -22.94 13.57
C LYS A 97 11.84 -24.35 14.08
N LEU A 98 10.70 -24.92 13.69
CA LEU A 98 10.34 -26.30 14.07
C LEU A 98 11.28 -27.32 13.42
N THR A 99 11.63 -27.13 12.14
CA THR A 99 12.58 -28.00 11.44
C THR A 99 13.98 -27.92 12.06
N SER A 100 14.48 -26.72 12.41
CA SER A 100 15.82 -26.59 13.01
C SER A 100 15.89 -27.19 14.42
N ARG A 101 14.84 -27.04 15.23
CA ARG A 101 14.77 -27.68 16.55
C ARG A 101 14.78 -29.21 16.46
N LYS A 102 14.04 -29.76 15.49
CA LYS A 102 13.95 -31.21 15.30
C LYS A 102 15.25 -31.84 14.81
N SER A 103 16.07 -31.10 14.05
CA SER A 103 17.42 -31.55 13.69
C SER A 103 18.39 -31.51 14.87
N GLU A 104 18.33 -30.47 15.73
CA GLU A 104 19.17 -30.39 16.94
C GLU A 104 18.82 -31.51 17.95
N GLU A 105 17.54 -31.84 18.12
CA GLU A 105 17.09 -32.97 18.97
C GLU A 105 17.44 -34.34 18.40
N ALA A 106 17.69 -34.46 17.08
CA ALA A 106 18.04 -35.73 16.42
C ALA A 106 19.56 -36.00 16.38
N GLU A 107 20.39 -34.98 16.65
CA GLU A 107 21.86 -35.09 16.72
C GLU A 107 22.37 -35.33 18.16
N LEU A 108 21.46 -35.36 19.15
CA LEU A 108 21.72 -35.52 20.58
C LEU A 108 21.35 -36.94 21.07
#